data_AF-Q4K5M1-F1
#
_entry.id   AF-Q4K5M1-F1
#
_cell.length_a   1.000
_cell.length_b   1.000
_cell.length_c   1.000
_cell.angle_alpha   90.00
_cell.angle_beta   90.00
_cell.angle_gamma   90.00
#
_symmetry.space_group_name_H-M   'P 1'
#
loop_
_entity.id
_entity.type
_entity.pdbx_description
1 polymer ?
#
loop_
_entity_poly.entity_id
_entity_poly.type
_entity_poly.pdbx_seq_one_letter_code
_entity_poly.pdbx_strand_id
1 'polypeptide(L)'
;MFDYRPESAPIESCTRHGALWQGSRARIFFGTRFHKTQNNGLPAASIFRAFSARQCCPTFSNTPAARIVTRPSTGCALLSTGRLPMPHTLDCPVLTHSGLHMPKLGLGTWPMLDQECTRAVEQALELGYRHIDTAQAYNNEEAVGQALANTPVPREQIHVTTKVWWDQLQPTAMRHSLERSLKALQTDYIDLFHIHWPTSDWELERSIETLVSFKEQGLVKHIGVANFPLALLRRVIEGLGAPLSAIQVEYHVLLGQSGLLDYARERDMVLTAYTPLARNKVSEMAEIQQVAAKHGVLPTQVALKWLLDQDNVAAIPKASSRANQLANLESLKIHLDDADRALIAALPKDQRQVSPDFAPVWDHFDH
;
A
#
# COMPACT_ATOMS: atom_id res chain seq x y z
N MET A 1 20.98 -46.23 -42.00
CA MET A 1 22.42 -46.53 -42.06
C MET A 1 23.15 -45.54 -41.16
N PHE A 2 23.78 -45.95 -40.06
CA PHE A 2 23.80 -47.28 -39.45
C PHE A 2 23.49 -47.17 -37.95
N ASP A 3 22.90 -48.22 -37.39
CA ASP A 3 22.57 -48.36 -35.97
C ASP A 3 23.73 -49.04 -35.22
N TYR A 4 23.86 -48.83 -33.91
CA TYR A 4 24.38 -49.86 -33.01
C TYR A 4 24.08 -49.61 -31.52
N ARG A 5 23.57 -50.66 -30.85
CA ARG A 5 23.48 -50.83 -29.39
C ARG A 5 24.14 -52.17 -29.00
N PRO A 6 24.57 -52.31 -27.75
CA PRO A 6 24.05 -53.39 -26.88
C PRO A 6 23.35 -52.78 -25.64
N GLU A 7 22.36 -53.37 -24.95
CA GLU A 7 22.11 -54.75 -24.46
C GLU A 7 22.98 -55.19 -23.26
N SER A 8 22.49 -55.88 -22.21
CA SER A 8 21.20 -55.79 -21.46
C SER A 8 21.18 -56.78 -20.27
N ALA A 9 20.42 -56.45 -19.20
CA ALA A 9 19.85 -57.39 -18.20
C ALA A 9 20.86 -58.12 -17.25
N PRO A 10 20.41 -58.81 -16.16
CA PRO A 10 19.02 -59.03 -15.71
C PRO A 10 18.68 -58.70 -14.23
N ILE A 11 17.42 -58.32 -14.03
CA ILE A 11 16.41 -58.88 -13.10
C ILE A 11 16.89 -59.46 -11.74
N GLU A 12 16.37 -58.92 -10.64
CA GLU A 12 15.68 -59.74 -9.63
C GLU A 12 14.60 -58.95 -8.87
N SER A 13 13.58 -59.64 -8.35
CA SER A 13 12.45 -59.02 -7.63
C SER A 13 12.05 -59.85 -6.41
N CYS A 14 11.78 -59.19 -5.27
CA CYS A 14 11.23 -59.87 -4.11
C CYS A 14 10.24 -58.98 -3.35
N THR A 15 9.00 -59.44 -3.24
CA THR A 15 7.95 -58.82 -2.44
C THR A 15 7.94 -59.40 -1.02
N ARG A 16 7.64 -58.57 0.00
CA ARG A 16 6.71 -58.94 1.10
C ARG A 16 6.43 -57.79 2.09
N HIS A 17 5.14 -57.53 2.28
CA HIS A 17 4.44 -57.36 3.56
C HIS A 17 5.10 -56.63 4.76
N GLY A 18 4.39 -55.66 5.34
CA GLY A 18 4.18 -55.69 6.80
C GLY A 18 3.94 -54.36 7.53
N ALA A 19 2.80 -54.29 8.22
CA ALA A 19 2.56 -53.60 9.51
C ALA A 19 2.86 -52.09 9.68
N LEU A 20 1.75 -51.32 9.75
CA LEU A 20 1.36 -50.49 10.91
C LEU A 20 2.45 -49.91 11.82
N TRP A 21 2.45 -48.58 11.96
CA TRP A 21 2.62 -47.92 13.26
C TRP A 21 1.67 -46.72 13.39
N GLN A 22 1.07 -46.55 14.58
CA GLN A 22 0.19 -45.42 14.87
C GLN A 22 0.91 -44.38 15.73
N GLY A 23 0.71 -43.10 15.38
CA GLY A 23 0.64 -42.01 16.34
C GLY A 23 1.95 -41.49 16.96
N SER A 24 2.22 -40.21 16.70
CA SER A 24 2.58 -39.27 17.77
C SER A 24 2.20 -37.84 17.39
N ARG A 25 1.72 -37.06 18.36
CA ARG A 25 1.42 -35.63 18.17
C ARG A 25 2.70 -34.82 18.33
N ALA A 26 3.04 -33.99 17.37
CA ALA A 26 4.05 -32.94 17.53
C ALA A 26 3.38 -31.55 17.51
N ARG A 27 3.24 -30.92 18.68
CA ARG A 27 3.00 -29.47 18.77
C ARG A 27 4.36 -28.78 18.76
N ILE A 28 4.64 -27.96 17.76
CA ILE A 28 5.87 -27.17 17.71
C ILE A 28 5.65 -25.88 18.52
N PHE A 29 6.31 -25.77 19.67
CA PHE A 29 6.49 -24.51 20.38
C PHE A 29 7.83 -23.91 19.97
N PHE A 30 7.84 -22.72 19.35
CA PHE A 30 9.06 -21.93 19.21
C PHE A 30 9.23 -21.02 20.42
N GLY A 31 10.27 -21.29 21.23
CA GLY A 31 10.67 -20.44 22.35
C GLY A 31 12.11 -19.97 22.16
N THR A 32 12.31 -18.73 21.71
CA THR A 32 13.63 -18.14 21.49
C THR A 32 14.24 -17.63 22.81
N ARG A 33 15.36 -18.24 23.23
CA ARG A 33 16.19 -17.71 24.32
C ARG A 33 17.29 -16.80 23.76
N PHE A 34 17.35 -15.56 24.20
CA PHE A 34 18.56 -14.74 24.11
C PHE A 34 19.44 -14.98 25.34
N HIS A 35 20.75 -15.15 25.13
CA HIS A 35 21.72 -15.13 26.23
C HIS A 35 22.15 -13.70 26.56
N LYS A 36 22.13 -13.36 27.85
CA LYS A 36 22.85 -12.22 28.42
C LYS A 36 24.06 -12.76 29.18
N THR A 37 25.25 -12.29 28.84
CA THR A 37 26.43 -12.42 29.70
C THR A 37 26.48 -11.23 30.65
N GLN A 38 26.56 -11.51 31.95
CA GLN A 38 27.01 -10.56 32.96
C GLN A 38 28.42 -10.96 33.42
N ASN A 39 29.20 -9.98 33.86
CA ASN A 39 30.22 -10.22 34.87
C ASN A 39 30.36 -8.99 35.78
N ASN A 40 30.83 -9.18 37.02
CA ASN A 40 30.59 -8.25 38.12
C ASN A 40 31.81 -7.37 38.48
N GLY A 41 31.53 -6.19 39.07
CA GLY A 41 32.52 -5.30 39.70
C GLY A 41 31.85 -4.26 40.60
N LEU A 42 32.21 -4.23 41.88
CA LEU A 42 31.71 -3.36 42.96
C LEU A 42 32.92 -2.76 43.72
N PRO A 43 32.79 -1.81 44.69
CA PRO A 43 31.59 -1.14 45.19
C PRO A 43 31.66 0.42 45.27
N ALA A 44 30.57 0.98 45.80
CA ALA A 44 30.27 2.39 46.12
C ALA A 44 31.33 3.25 46.86
N ALA A 45 31.20 4.57 46.67
CA ALA A 45 31.52 5.59 47.67
C ALA A 45 30.42 6.69 47.67
N SER A 46 30.20 7.33 48.82
CA SER A 46 29.11 8.30 49.05
C SER A 46 29.60 9.76 48.98
N ILE A 47 28.65 10.69 48.76
CA ILE A 47 28.67 12.04 49.36
C ILE A 47 27.23 12.58 49.40
N PHE A 48 26.81 13.08 50.56
CA PHE A 48 25.56 13.83 50.75
C PHE A 48 25.90 15.33 50.79
N ARG A 49 25.10 16.18 50.14
CA ARG A 49 24.91 17.57 50.58
C ARG A 49 23.60 18.14 50.05
N ALA A 50 22.71 18.49 50.97
CA ALA A 50 21.50 19.27 50.68
C ALA A 50 21.80 20.77 50.79
N PHE A 51 21.00 21.59 50.12
CA PHE A 51 20.80 22.99 50.50
C PHE A 51 19.31 23.35 50.45
N SER A 52 18.91 24.33 51.26
CA SER A 52 17.52 24.52 51.69
C SER A 52 16.71 25.50 50.85
N ALA A 53 15.40 25.28 50.85
CA ALA A 53 14.35 26.15 50.34
C ALA A 53 14.48 27.65 50.67
N ARG A 54 13.83 28.47 49.84
CA ARG A 54 12.91 29.53 50.30
C ARG A 54 11.86 29.87 49.25
N GLN A 55 10.63 30.11 49.72
CA GLN A 55 9.56 30.75 48.96
C GLN A 55 9.68 32.28 49.11
N CYS A 56 9.12 33.06 48.17
CA CYS A 56 8.47 34.33 48.53
C CYS A 56 7.61 34.88 47.37
N CYS A 57 6.33 35.16 47.65
CA CYS A 57 5.60 36.23 46.97
C CYS A 57 5.73 37.53 47.77
N PRO A 58 5.33 38.67 47.19
CA PRO A 58 4.47 39.62 47.92
C PRO A 58 3.23 40.05 47.11
N THR A 59 2.37 40.86 47.72
CA THR A 59 1.00 41.21 47.27
C THR A 59 0.64 42.68 47.59
N PHE A 60 -0.61 43.10 47.31
CA PHE A 60 -1.25 44.42 47.58
C PHE A 60 -0.84 45.59 46.63
N SER A 61 -1.66 46.63 46.34
CA SER A 61 -3.13 46.92 46.40
C SER A 61 -3.38 48.33 45.74
N ASN A 62 -4.54 49.03 45.68
CA ASN A 62 -5.92 48.81 46.15
C ASN A 62 -6.96 49.72 45.42
N THR A 63 -8.23 49.26 45.24
CA THR A 63 -9.50 50.07 45.14
C THR A 63 -9.67 51.18 44.06
N PRO A 64 -10.89 51.73 43.82
CA PRO A 64 -12.24 51.37 44.31
C PRO A 64 -13.23 50.93 43.19
N ALA A 65 -14.48 50.63 43.56
CA ALA A 65 -15.51 50.06 42.68
C ALA A 65 -16.62 51.05 42.25
N ALA A 66 -17.34 50.72 41.17
CA ALA A 66 -18.62 51.32 40.80
C ALA A 66 -19.72 50.24 40.74
N ARG A 67 -20.91 50.52 41.28
CA ARG A 67 -22.08 49.63 41.21
C ARG A 67 -22.93 49.95 39.98
N ILE A 68 -23.34 48.95 39.22
CA ILE A 68 -24.51 49.01 38.33
C ILE A 68 -25.44 47.83 38.66
N VAL A 69 -26.74 48.06 38.59
CA VAL A 69 -27.79 47.14 39.08
C VAL A 69 -28.18 46.12 38.00
N THR A 70 -28.64 44.95 38.44
CA THR A 70 -28.98 43.78 37.63
C THR A 70 -30.23 43.94 36.76
N ARG A 71 -30.19 43.32 35.57
CA ARG A 71 -31.35 42.70 34.93
C ARG A 71 -30.93 41.35 34.34
N PRO A 72 -31.74 40.29 34.46
CA PRO A 72 -31.43 39.00 33.85
C PRO A 72 -31.81 38.98 32.36
N SER A 73 -30.96 38.38 31.53
CA SER A 73 -31.35 37.90 30.20
C SER A 73 -30.91 36.45 30.06
N THR A 74 -31.88 35.56 29.89
CA THR A 74 -31.65 34.14 29.60
C THR A 74 -31.08 33.99 28.20
N GLY A 75 -29.82 33.57 28.10
CA GLY A 75 -29.10 33.42 26.83
C GLY A 75 -27.99 32.40 26.93
N CYS A 76 -28.34 31.13 27.19
CA CYS A 76 -27.38 30.03 27.18
C CYS A 76 -27.00 29.69 25.72
N ALA A 77 -26.19 30.56 25.11
CA ALA A 77 -25.62 30.32 23.80
C ALA A 77 -24.60 29.19 23.91
N LEU A 78 -25.01 27.99 23.51
CA LEU A 78 -24.10 26.87 23.27
C LEU A 78 -22.99 27.35 22.32
N LEU A 79 -21.76 27.41 22.82
CA LEU A 79 -20.56 27.56 21.99
C LEU A 79 -20.40 26.27 21.19
N SER A 80 -21.13 26.19 20.08
CA SER A 80 -20.88 25.21 19.03
C SER A 80 -19.42 25.30 18.66
N THR A 81 -18.68 24.21 18.86
CA THR A 81 -17.30 24.05 18.39
C THR A 81 -17.36 23.89 16.88
N GLY A 82 -17.63 25.00 16.20
CA GLY A 82 -17.74 25.10 14.76
C GLY A 82 -16.48 24.55 14.12
N ARG A 83 -16.55 23.29 13.68
CA ARG A 83 -15.49 22.63 12.90
C ARG A 83 -15.23 23.56 11.73
N LEU A 84 -14.02 24.13 11.68
CA LEU A 84 -13.63 25.05 10.61
C LEU A 84 -14.00 24.43 9.27
N PRO A 85 -14.57 25.19 8.31
CA PRO A 85 -14.92 24.65 7.02
C PRO A 85 -13.65 24.00 6.44
N MET A 86 -13.73 22.70 6.14
CA MET A 86 -12.57 21.96 5.66
C MET A 86 -12.02 22.71 4.43
N PRO A 87 -10.71 23.00 4.38
CA PRO A 87 -10.14 23.64 3.19
C PRO A 87 -10.49 22.79 1.99
N HIS A 88 -10.92 23.43 0.91
CA HIS A 88 -11.47 22.78 -0.29
C HIS A 88 -10.71 21.48 -0.60
N THR A 89 -11.43 20.35 -0.59
CA THR A 89 -10.85 19.05 -0.90
C THR A 89 -10.11 19.17 -2.22
N LEU A 90 -8.85 18.75 -2.24
CA LEU A 90 -8.09 18.70 -3.49
C LEU A 90 -8.70 17.58 -4.33
N ASP A 91 -9.55 17.97 -5.28
CA ASP A 91 -10.27 17.07 -6.16
C ASP A 91 -9.27 16.27 -7.01
N CYS A 92 -8.91 15.10 -6.47
CA CYS A 92 -7.98 14.18 -7.07
C CYS A 92 -8.58 13.67 -8.40
N PRO A 93 -7.92 13.87 -9.55
CA PRO A 93 -8.44 13.45 -10.84
C PRO A 93 -8.82 11.97 -10.84
N VAL A 94 -9.99 11.63 -11.36
CA VAL A 94 -10.51 10.25 -11.36
C VAL A 94 -10.28 9.62 -12.74
N LEU A 95 -9.47 8.57 -12.78
CA LEU A 95 -9.33 7.70 -13.95
C LEU A 95 -10.65 6.98 -14.20
N THR A 96 -11.03 6.86 -15.46
CA THR A 96 -12.27 6.20 -15.90
C THR A 96 -11.96 5.35 -17.14
N HIS A 97 -11.71 4.06 -16.92
CA HIS A 97 -11.28 3.10 -17.96
C HIS A 97 -11.94 1.74 -17.71
N SER A 98 -12.48 1.08 -18.72
CA SER A 98 -13.20 -0.21 -18.59
C SER A 98 -14.28 -0.22 -17.47
N GLY A 99 -14.91 0.94 -17.23
CA GLY A 99 -15.89 1.17 -16.14
C GLY A 99 -15.29 1.33 -14.74
N LEU A 100 -13.97 1.16 -14.56
CA LEU A 100 -13.26 1.42 -13.31
C LEU A 100 -13.11 2.93 -13.11
N HIS A 101 -13.76 3.44 -12.06
CA HIS A 101 -13.54 4.80 -11.56
C HIS A 101 -12.56 4.75 -10.37
N MET A 102 -11.39 5.38 -10.49
CA MET A 102 -10.35 5.36 -9.46
C MET A 102 -9.55 6.69 -9.40
N PRO A 103 -9.46 7.36 -8.24
CA PRO A 103 -8.61 8.54 -8.06
C PRO A 103 -7.13 8.26 -8.38
N LYS A 104 -6.47 9.16 -9.13
CA LYS A 104 -5.05 9.01 -9.55
C LYS A 104 -4.08 8.93 -8.37
N LEU A 105 -4.40 9.51 -7.22
CA LEU A 105 -3.58 9.44 -6.01
C LEU A 105 -4.34 8.74 -4.88
N GLY A 106 -3.76 7.65 -4.37
CA GLY A 106 -4.25 6.88 -3.24
C GLY A 106 -3.24 6.76 -2.09
N LEU A 107 -3.65 6.12 -1.00
CA LEU A 107 -2.77 5.75 0.12
C LEU A 107 -2.45 4.24 0.04
N GLY A 108 -1.18 3.89 -0.14
CA GLY A 108 -0.71 2.51 0.01
C GLY A 108 -0.45 2.19 1.49
N THR A 109 -1.01 1.11 2.03
CA THR A 109 -0.93 0.83 3.47
C THR A 109 0.38 0.17 3.93
N TRP A 110 1.07 -0.59 3.07
CA TRP A 110 2.28 -1.33 3.45
C TRP A 110 3.46 -0.42 3.85
N PRO A 111 4.18 -0.66 4.97
CA PRO A 111 4.03 -1.74 5.96
C PRO A 111 3.40 -1.25 7.28
N MET A 112 2.42 -0.35 7.24
CA MET A 112 1.73 0.14 8.46
C MET A 112 0.90 -0.96 9.08
N LEU A 113 1.00 -1.13 10.40
CA LEU A 113 0.22 -2.08 11.17
C LEU A 113 -0.68 -1.36 12.19
N ASP A 114 -1.67 -2.08 12.70
CA ASP A 114 -2.47 -1.71 13.87
C ASP A 114 -2.94 -0.24 13.86
N GLN A 115 -2.79 0.44 15.00
CA GLN A 115 -3.16 1.85 15.18
C GLN A 115 -2.27 2.83 14.38
N GLU A 116 -1.14 2.44 13.76
CA GLU A 116 -0.51 3.30 12.73
C GLU A 116 -1.38 3.29 11.46
N CYS A 117 -1.77 2.10 10.99
CA CYS A 117 -2.57 1.94 9.77
C CYS A 117 -3.95 2.59 9.89
N THR A 118 -4.70 2.31 10.97
CA THR A 118 -6.04 2.91 11.18
C THR A 118 -5.97 4.43 11.17
N ARG A 119 -5.09 5.03 11.98
CA ARG A 119 -4.94 6.49 12.02
C ARG A 119 -4.45 7.07 10.70
N ALA A 120 -3.60 6.36 9.95
CA ALA A 120 -3.14 6.84 8.64
C ALA A 120 -4.28 6.88 7.62
N VAL A 121 -5.14 5.86 7.58
CA VAL A 121 -6.31 5.82 6.69
C VAL A 121 -7.34 6.87 7.12
N GLU A 122 -7.64 7.02 8.41
CA GLU A 122 -8.51 8.09 8.94
C GLU A 122 -8.02 9.49 8.51
N GLN A 123 -6.74 9.82 8.75
CA GLN A 123 -6.15 11.10 8.35
C GLN A 123 -6.22 11.34 6.83
N ALA A 124 -6.02 10.30 6.02
CA ALA A 124 -6.09 10.43 4.57
C ALA A 124 -7.53 10.71 4.10
N LEU A 125 -8.52 9.98 4.63
CA LEU A 125 -9.93 10.18 4.30
C LEU A 125 -10.43 11.58 4.72
N GLU A 126 -9.96 12.09 5.87
CA GLU A 126 -10.19 13.48 6.31
C GLU A 126 -9.57 14.53 5.37
N LEU A 127 -8.37 14.26 4.84
CA LEU A 127 -7.67 15.16 3.90
C LEU A 127 -8.25 15.15 2.48
N GLY A 128 -9.18 14.23 2.18
CA GLY A 128 -9.84 14.12 0.88
C GLY A 128 -9.38 12.94 0.01
N TYR A 129 -8.51 12.04 0.49
CA TYR A 129 -8.22 10.80 -0.23
C TYR A 129 -9.48 9.97 -0.41
N ARG A 130 -9.63 9.36 -1.59
CA ARG A 130 -10.75 8.45 -1.93
C ARG A 130 -10.26 7.14 -2.59
N HIS A 131 -8.97 6.83 -2.49
CA HIS A 131 -8.37 5.57 -2.92
C HIS A 131 -7.46 5.04 -1.81
N ILE A 132 -7.75 3.85 -1.31
CA ILE A 132 -6.96 3.14 -0.29
C ILE A 132 -6.53 1.80 -0.89
N ASP A 133 -5.23 1.51 -0.89
CA ASP A 133 -4.67 0.23 -1.35
C ASP A 133 -4.08 -0.56 -0.18
N THR A 134 -4.49 -1.82 -0.06
CA THR A 134 -4.01 -2.76 0.95
C THR A 134 -3.82 -4.17 0.37
N ALA A 135 -3.51 -5.17 1.20
CA ALA A 135 -3.44 -6.58 0.83
C ALA A 135 -3.46 -7.48 2.08
N GLN A 136 -3.91 -8.72 1.93
CA GLN A 136 -3.87 -9.74 3.00
C GLN A 136 -2.46 -9.92 3.58
N ALA A 137 -1.45 -9.99 2.70
CA ALA A 137 -0.05 -10.16 3.08
C ALA A 137 0.54 -8.96 3.87
N TYR A 138 -0.16 -7.81 3.92
CA TYR A 138 0.24 -6.67 4.75
C TYR A 138 -0.23 -6.82 6.21
N ASN A 139 -1.07 -7.81 6.52
CA ASN A 139 -1.59 -8.11 7.88
C ASN A 139 -2.25 -6.90 8.57
N ASN A 140 -2.86 -6.00 7.80
CA ASN A 140 -3.44 -4.74 8.29
C ASN A 140 -4.86 -4.46 7.77
N GLU A 141 -5.50 -5.41 7.08
CA GLU A 141 -6.86 -5.24 6.56
C GLU A 141 -7.89 -4.94 7.66
N GLU A 142 -7.76 -5.53 8.85
CA GLU A 142 -8.61 -5.22 10.01
C GLU A 142 -8.44 -3.76 10.48
N ALA A 143 -7.21 -3.25 10.43
CA ALA A 143 -6.90 -1.85 10.77
C ALA A 143 -7.41 -0.86 9.71
N VAL A 144 -7.48 -1.27 8.43
CA VAL A 144 -8.14 -0.51 7.36
C VAL A 144 -9.67 -0.55 7.55
N GLY A 145 -10.25 -1.71 7.80
CA GLY A 145 -11.69 -1.87 8.06
C GLY A 145 -12.18 -1.05 9.24
N GLN A 146 -11.40 -0.97 10.32
CA GLN A 146 -11.71 -0.09 11.44
C GLN A 146 -11.76 1.39 11.03
N ALA A 147 -10.87 1.85 10.14
CA ALA A 147 -10.89 3.22 9.63
C ALA A 147 -12.07 3.47 8.66
N LEU A 148 -12.47 2.46 7.87
CA LEU A 148 -13.67 2.49 7.02
C LEU A 148 -14.97 2.50 7.84
N ALA A 149 -14.97 1.91 9.04
CA ALA A 149 -16.09 1.98 9.98
C ALA A 149 -16.13 3.28 10.79
N ASN A 150 -14.97 3.90 11.06
CA ASN A 150 -14.85 5.14 11.84
C ASN A 150 -15.09 6.42 11.03
N THR A 151 -14.90 6.38 9.71
CA THR A 151 -14.97 7.57 8.84
C THR A 151 -16.42 8.05 8.63
N PRO A 152 -16.68 9.37 8.55
CA PRO A 152 -17.96 9.91 8.09
C PRO A 152 -18.11 9.90 6.56
N VAL A 153 -17.10 9.42 5.82
CA VAL A 153 -17.14 9.33 4.34
C VAL A 153 -17.90 8.06 3.93
N PRO A 154 -18.99 8.14 3.14
CA PRO A 154 -19.73 6.97 2.71
C PRO A 154 -18.87 5.95 1.95
N ARG A 155 -19.08 4.66 2.23
CA ARG A 155 -18.27 3.53 1.71
C ARG A 155 -18.17 3.52 0.19
N GLU A 156 -19.24 3.89 -0.50
CA GLU A 156 -19.33 3.96 -1.96
C GLU A 156 -18.55 5.12 -2.60
N GLN A 157 -18.09 6.09 -1.81
CA GLN A 157 -17.18 7.15 -2.25
C GLN A 157 -15.70 6.78 -2.11
N ILE A 158 -15.38 5.65 -1.45
CA ILE A 158 -14.01 5.22 -1.19
C ILE A 158 -13.69 4.03 -2.10
N HIS A 159 -12.73 4.19 -3.03
CA HIS A 159 -12.17 3.06 -3.76
C HIS A 159 -11.25 2.25 -2.83
N VAL A 160 -11.64 1.02 -2.49
CA VAL A 160 -10.83 0.09 -1.68
C VAL A 160 -10.26 -1.02 -2.56
N THR A 161 -8.93 -1.08 -2.61
CA THR A 161 -8.17 -2.10 -3.34
C THR A 161 -7.56 -3.10 -2.35
N THR A 162 -7.73 -4.42 -2.58
CA THR A 162 -6.99 -5.46 -1.83
C THR A 162 -6.60 -6.64 -2.73
N LYS A 163 -5.81 -7.59 -2.21
CA LYS A 163 -5.07 -8.56 -3.02
C LYS A 163 -4.94 -9.93 -2.33
N VAL A 164 -5.18 -11.00 -3.11
CA VAL A 164 -4.85 -12.39 -2.72
C VAL A 164 -3.36 -12.66 -2.90
N TRP A 165 -2.76 -13.34 -1.91
CA TRP A 165 -1.33 -13.70 -1.93
C TRP A 165 -1.05 -14.92 -2.83
N TRP A 166 0.19 -15.05 -3.31
CA TRP A 166 0.56 -15.98 -4.37
C TRP A 166 0.50 -17.47 -3.97
N ASP A 167 0.51 -17.76 -2.67
CA ASP A 167 0.35 -19.10 -2.10
C ASP A 167 -1.11 -19.59 -2.05
N GLN A 168 -2.08 -18.72 -2.37
CA GLN A 168 -3.51 -18.96 -2.20
C GLN A 168 -4.29 -18.88 -3.52
N LEU A 169 -3.62 -19.07 -4.67
CA LEU A 169 -4.20 -18.93 -6.01
C LEU A 169 -4.98 -20.17 -6.50
N GLN A 170 -5.20 -21.15 -5.63
CA GLN A 170 -6.10 -22.28 -5.88
C GLN A 170 -7.56 -21.89 -5.57
N PRO A 171 -8.58 -22.35 -6.33
CA PRO A 171 -9.93 -21.77 -6.28
C PRO A 171 -10.55 -21.63 -4.88
N THR A 172 -10.54 -22.70 -4.09
CA THR A 172 -11.04 -22.70 -2.70
C THR A 172 -10.21 -21.82 -1.77
N ALA A 173 -8.89 -21.72 -1.99
CA ALA A 173 -8.02 -20.86 -1.21
C ALA A 173 -8.28 -19.38 -1.54
N MET A 174 -8.44 -19.02 -2.82
CA MET A 174 -8.83 -17.68 -3.27
C MET A 174 -10.18 -17.26 -2.68
N ARG A 175 -11.16 -18.18 -2.64
CA ARG A 175 -12.49 -17.92 -2.09
C ARG A 175 -12.42 -17.59 -0.59
N HIS A 176 -11.79 -18.46 0.21
CA HIS A 176 -11.58 -18.18 1.63
C HIS A 176 -10.70 -16.95 1.88
N SER A 177 -9.80 -16.61 0.95
CA SER A 177 -8.97 -15.41 0.97
C SER A 177 -9.84 -14.14 0.84
N LEU A 178 -10.66 -14.06 -0.20
CA LEU A 178 -11.59 -12.94 -0.41
C LEU A 178 -12.58 -12.78 0.76
N GLU A 179 -13.15 -13.88 1.27
CA GLU A 179 -14.06 -13.85 2.42
C GLU A 179 -13.40 -13.30 3.70
N ARG A 180 -12.10 -13.56 3.91
CA ARG A 180 -11.35 -12.94 5.02
C ARG A 180 -11.10 -11.45 4.77
N SER A 181 -10.74 -11.05 3.55
CA SER A 181 -10.59 -9.62 3.19
C SER A 181 -11.88 -8.84 3.43
N LEU A 182 -13.02 -9.32 2.92
CA LEU A 182 -14.34 -8.68 3.11
C LEU A 182 -14.68 -8.51 4.60
N LYS A 183 -14.49 -9.57 5.39
CA LYS A 183 -14.70 -9.54 6.84
C LYS A 183 -13.76 -8.56 7.56
N ALA A 184 -12.46 -8.58 7.23
CA ALA A 184 -11.46 -7.73 7.86
C ALA A 184 -11.67 -6.25 7.52
N LEU A 185 -12.00 -5.95 6.26
CA LEU A 185 -12.33 -4.62 5.75
C LEU A 185 -13.75 -4.15 6.15
N GLN A 186 -14.52 -4.98 6.85
CA GLN A 186 -15.87 -4.70 7.36
C GLN A 186 -16.83 -4.21 6.25
N THR A 187 -16.80 -4.87 5.09
CA THR A 187 -17.55 -4.43 3.90
C THR A 187 -17.99 -5.60 3.01
N ASP A 188 -19.17 -5.47 2.38
CA ASP A 188 -19.77 -6.51 1.55
C ASP A 188 -19.16 -6.62 0.14
N TYR A 189 -18.32 -5.66 -0.28
CA TYR A 189 -17.65 -5.68 -1.59
C TYR A 189 -16.26 -5.02 -1.57
N ILE A 190 -15.40 -5.46 -2.50
CA ILE A 190 -14.13 -4.79 -2.84
C ILE A 190 -14.30 -4.01 -4.15
N ASP A 191 -13.68 -2.83 -4.29
CA ASP A 191 -13.76 -2.07 -5.55
C ASP A 191 -12.81 -2.61 -6.62
N LEU A 192 -11.60 -3.00 -6.23
CA LEU A 192 -10.61 -3.65 -7.10
C LEU A 192 -9.87 -4.77 -6.35
N PHE A 193 -9.94 -5.99 -6.86
CA PHE A 193 -9.24 -7.15 -6.29
C PHE A 193 -8.15 -7.66 -7.22
N HIS A 194 -6.92 -7.77 -6.71
CA HIS A 194 -5.76 -8.25 -7.48
C HIS A 194 -5.26 -9.63 -7.06
N ILE A 195 -4.73 -10.39 -8.01
CA ILE A 195 -3.66 -11.35 -7.73
C ILE A 195 -2.39 -10.55 -7.43
N HIS A 196 -1.81 -10.67 -6.23
CA HIS A 196 -0.74 -9.78 -5.74
C HIS A 196 0.62 -10.02 -6.42
N TRP A 197 0.94 -11.28 -6.69
CA TRP A 197 2.14 -11.72 -7.41
C TRP A 197 1.79 -12.95 -8.26
N PRO A 198 2.40 -13.13 -9.43
CA PRO A 198 2.35 -14.40 -10.13
C PRO A 198 3.21 -15.45 -9.40
N THR A 199 3.00 -16.72 -9.71
CA THR A 199 3.84 -17.84 -9.26
C THR A 199 4.24 -18.71 -10.47
N SER A 200 5.21 -19.59 -10.29
CA SER A 200 5.55 -20.64 -11.28
C SER A 200 4.65 -21.87 -11.15
N ASP A 201 4.09 -22.12 -9.97
CA ASP A 201 3.32 -23.33 -9.64
C ASP A 201 1.86 -22.97 -9.33
N TRP A 202 1.03 -22.95 -10.39
CA TRP A 202 -0.41 -22.63 -10.35
C TRP A 202 -1.14 -23.15 -11.59
N GLU A 203 -2.42 -23.45 -11.40
CA GLU A 203 -3.37 -23.67 -12.49
C GLU A 203 -3.90 -22.30 -12.98
N LEU A 204 -3.02 -21.51 -13.64
CA LEU A 204 -3.28 -20.12 -14.07
C LEU A 204 -4.69 -19.87 -14.61
N GLU A 205 -5.17 -20.75 -15.49
CA GLU A 205 -6.50 -20.69 -16.09
C GLU A 205 -7.60 -20.70 -15.01
N ARG A 206 -7.59 -21.69 -14.11
CA ARG A 206 -8.53 -21.78 -12.97
C ARG A 206 -8.38 -20.63 -11.97
N SER A 207 -7.17 -20.12 -11.75
CA SER A 207 -6.96 -18.93 -10.92
C SER A 207 -7.64 -17.70 -11.51
N ILE A 208 -7.60 -17.54 -12.84
CA ILE A 208 -8.24 -16.45 -13.58
C ILE A 208 -9.75 -16.65 -13.69
N GLU A 209 -10.24 -17.86 -13.99
CA GLU A 209 -11.68 -18.21 -13.93
C GLU A 209 -12.26 -17.90 -12.55
N THR A 210 -11.55 -18.27 -11.48
CA THR A 210 -11.96 -17.99 -10.09
C THR A 210 -12.06 -16.49 -9.85
N LEU A 211 -11.04 -15.72 -10.28
CA LEU A 211 -11.02 -14.26 -10.16
C LEU A 211 -12.20 -13.60 -10.90
N VAL A 212 -12.51 -14.05 -12.12
CA VAL A 212 -13.68 -13.60 -12.91
C VAL A 212 -14.98 -13.94 -12.18
N SER A 213 -15.11 -15.16 -11.65
CA SER A 213 -16.32 -15.58 -10.94
C SER A 213 -16.67 -14.69 -9.74
N PHE A 214 -15.68 -14.09 -9.06
CA PHE A 214 -15.92 -13.16 -7.96
C PHE A 214 -16.53 -11.83 -8.42
N LYS A 215 -16.21 -11.40 -9.65
CA LYS A 215 -16.81 -10.22 -10.30
C LYS A 215 -18.26 -10.49 -10.71
N GLU A 216 -18.51 -11.68 -11.28
CA GLU A 216 -19.85 -12.12 -11.67
C GLU A 216 -20.77 -12.32 -10.45
N GLN A 217 -20.23 -12.74 -9.32
CA GLN A 217 -20.92 -12.82 -8.02
C GLN A 217 -21.12 -11.45 -7.34
N GLY A 218 -20.58 -10.35 -7.88
CA GLY A 218 -20.68 -9.01 -7.30
C GLY A 218 -19.86 -8.76 -6.04
N LEU A 219 -19.04 -9.74 -5.60
CA LEU A 219 -18.18 -9.62 -4.42
C LEU A 219 -17.02 -8.63 -4.64
N VAL A 220 -16.63 -8.44 -5.90
CA VAL A 220 -15.63 -7.45 -6.32
C VAL A 220 -16.16 -6.70 -7.55
N LYS A 221 -16.06 -5.36 -7.60
CA LYS A 221 -16.53 -4.58 -8.77
C LYS A 221 -15.59 -4.76 -9.96
N HIS A 222 -14.29 -4.67 -9.70
CA HIS A 222 -13.23 -4.82 -10.69
C HIS A 222 -12.20 -5.86 -10.26
N ILE A 223 -11.54 -6.44 -11.26
CA ILE A 223 -10.44 -7.40 -11.09
C ILE A 223 -9.20 -6.88 -11.77
N GLY A 224 -8.04 -7.28 -11.26
CA GLY A 224 -6.76 -6.92 -11.82
C GLY A 224 -5.67 -7.89 -11.41
N VAL A 225 -4.44 -7.54 -11.77
CA VAL A 225 -3.25 -8.31 -11.39
C VAL A 225 -2.16 -7.37 -10.89
N ALA A 226 -1.17 -7.88 -10.19
CA ALA A 226 -0.03 -7.10 -9.74
C ALA A 226 1.26 -7.88 -9.97
N ASN A 227 2.33 -7.17 -10.34
CA ASN A 227 3.65 -7.73 -10.63
C ASN A 227 3.68 -8.75 -11.79
N PHE A 228 2.77 -8.67 -12.76
CA PHE A 228 2.79 -9.54 -13.95
C PHE A 228 3.68 -8.92 -15.03
N PRO A 229 4.68 -9.65 -15.57
CA PRO A 229 5.38 -9.24 -16.78
C PRO A 229 4.44 -9.17 -17.99
N LEU A 230 4.79 -8.37 -19.00
CA LEU A 230 3.97 -8.15 -20.20
C LEU A 230 3.60 -9.45 -20.91
N ALA A 231 4.53 -10.40 -21.02
CA ALA A 231 4.26 -11.71 -21.64
C ALA A 231 3.18 -12.52 -20.89
N LEU A 232 3.15 -12.45 -19.55
CA LEU A 232 2.13 -13.11 -18.74
C LEU A 232 0.80 -12.35 -18.79
N LEU A 233 0.84 -11.02 -18.76
CA LEU A 233 -0.35 -10.18 -18.86
C LEU A 233 -1.06 -10.38 -20.22
N ARG A 234 -0.30 -10.44 -21.32
CA ARG A 234 -0.81 -10.81 -22.66
C ARG A 234 -1.44 -12.20 -22.65
N ARG A 235 -0.76 -13.23 -22.11
CA ARG A 235 -1.34 -14.59 -22.00
C ARG A 235 -2.69 -14.60 -21.28
N VAL A 236 -2.87 -13.79 -20.24
CA VAL A 236 -4.12 -13.74 -19.46
C VAL A 236 -5.24 -12.99 -20.18
N ILE A 237 -4.95 -11.85 -20.82
CA ILE A 237 -6.00 -11.06 -21.49
C ILE A 237 -6.31 -11.57 -22.90
N GLU A 238 -5.28 -11.93 -23.68
CA GLU A 238 -5.42 -12.40 -25.07
C GLU A 238 -5.71 -13.90 -25.14
N GLY A 239 -5.06 -14.69 -24.28
CA GLY A 239 -5.18 -16.16 -24.30
C GLY A 239 -6.35 -16.72 -23.49
N LEU A 240 -6.76 -16.03 -22.40
CA LEU A 240 -7.88 -16.45 -21.54
C LEU A 240 -9.08 -15.49 -21.57
N GLY A 241 -9.01 -14.39 -22.34
CA GLY A 241 -10.11 -13.41 -22.46
C GLY A 241 -10.41 -12.62 -21.18
N ALA A 242 -9.49 -12.57 -20.21
CA ALA A 242 -9.78 -12.06 -18.87
C ALA A 242 -10.07 -10.54 -18.85
N PRO A 243 -11.24 -10.09 -18.34
CA PRO A 243 -11.64 -8.68 -18.30
C PRO A 243 -10.99 -7.92 -17.12
N LEU A 244 -9.66 -7.87 -17.12
CA LEU A 244 -8.86 -7.13 -16.14
C LEU A 244 -8.99 -5.62 -16.36
N SER A 245 -9.31 -4.86 -15.31
CA SER A 245 -9.43 -3.39 -15.37
C SER A 245 -8.15 -2.65 -14.98
N ALA A 246 -7.21 -3.31 -14.29
CA ALA A 246 -5.98 -2.68 -13.82
C ALA A 246 -4.80 -3.66 -13.64
N ILE A 247 -3.59 -3.12 -13.77
CA ILE A 247 -2.34 -3.75 -13.33
C ILE A 247 -1.63 -2.87 -12.30
N GLN A 248 -1.11 -3.46 -11.22
CA GLN A 248 -0.32 -2.76 -10.20
C GLN A 248 1.15 -3.21 -10.23
N VAL A 249 2.09 -2.29 -10.39
CA VAL A 249 3.54 -2.58 -10.50
C VAL A 249 4.39 -1.54 -9.77
N GLU A 250 5.63 -1.89 -9.45
CA GLU A 250 6.62 -0.90 -9.02
C GLU A 250 6.88 0.05 -10.18
N TYR A 251 6.62 1.35 -9.99
CA TYR A 251 6.86 2.36 -11.02
C TYR A 251 7.17 3.72 -10.39
N HIS A 252 8.27 4.34 -10.84
CA HIS A 252 8.81 5.59 -10.30
C HIS A 252 9.89 6.15 -11.26
N VAL A 253 10.32 7.39 -11.08
CA VAL A 253 11.28 8.08 -12.00
C VAL A 253 12.58 7.31 -12.30
N LEU A 254 13.00 6.39 -11.42
CA LEU A 254 14.18 5.53 -11.55
C LEU A 254 13.93 4.12 -12.15
N LEU A 255 12.72 3.80 -12.60
CA LEU A 255 12.35 2.49 -13.17
C LEU A 255 11.33 2.67 -14.31
N GLY A 256 11.66 2.17 -15.50
CA GLY A 256 10.78 2.21 -16.67
C GLY A 256 9.66 1.17 -16.59
N GLN A 257 8.55 1.45 -17.28
CA GLN A 257 7.43 0.52 -17.48
C GLN A 257 6.78 0.69 -18.87
N SER A 258 7.52 1.18 -19.88
CA SER A 258 6.99 1.57 -21.20
C SER A 258 6.10 0.50 -21.84
N GLY A 259 6.63 -0.71 -22.06
CA GLY A 259 5.86 -1.81 -22.68
C GLY A 259 4.61 -2.24 -21.90
N LEU A 260 4.57 -2.04 -20.58
CA LEU A 260 3.37 -2.29 -19.76
C LEU A 260 2.41 -1.10 -19.73
N LEU A 261 2.90 0.14 -19.80
CA LEU A 261 2.09 1.35 -19.91
C LEU A 261 1.36 1.42 -21.26
N ASP A 262 2.07 1.17 -22.35
CA ASP A 262 1.51 1.26 -23.70
C ASP A 262 0.51 0.13 -23.93
N TYR A 263 0.79 -1.07 -23.45
CA TYR A 263 -0.18 -2.17 -23.45
C TYR A 263 -1.39 -1.92 -22.53
N ALA A 264 -1.21 -1.28 -21.37
CA ALA A 264 -2.34 -0.90 -20.51
C ALA A 264 -3.24 0.16 -21.18
N ARG A 265 -2.65 1.09 -21.95
CA ARG A 265 -3.39 2.05 -22.79
C ARG A 265 -4.12 1.35 -23.95
N GLU A 266 -3.45 0.43 -24.66
CA GLU A 266 -4.05 -0.40 -25.72
C GLU A 266 -5.30 -1.19 -25.26
N ARG A 267 -5.40 -1.49 -23.95
CA ARG A 267 -6.47 -2.31 -23.36
C ARG A 267 -7.42 -1.57 -22.43
N ASP A 268 -7.37 -0.24 -22.41
CA ASP A 268 -8.17 0.62 -21.53
C ASP A 268 -8.14 0.14 -20.07
N MET A 269 -6.92 -0.10 -19.57
CA MET A 269 -6.60 -0.49 -18.21
C MET A 269 -5.89 0.64 -17.46
N VAL A 270 -6.04 0.67 -16.13
CA VAL A 270 -5.23 1.53 -15.25
C VAL A 270 -3.92 0.84 -14.86
N LEU A 271 -2.81 1.57 -14.87
CA LEU A 271 -1.55 1.16 -14.22
C LEU A 271 -1.41 1.87 -12.87
N THR A 272 -1.38 1.11 -11.77
CA THR A 272 -1.18 1.65 -10.42
C THR A 272 0.27 1.47 -9.98
N ALA A 273 0.96 2.60 -9.76
CA ALA A 273 2.35 2.67 -9.34
C ALA A 273 2.49 2.50 -7.81
N TYR A 274 3.02 1.35 -7.38
CA TYR A 274 3.47 1.15 -6.01
C TYR A 274 4.96 1.50 -5.84
N THR A 275 5.37 1.77 -4.59
CA THR A 275 6.70 2.35 -4.27
C THR A 275 7.05 3.59 -5.11
N PRO A 276 6.11 4.53 -5.38
CA PRO A 276 6.28 5.62 -6.36
C PRO A 276 7.42 6.62 -6.07
N LEU A 277 8.01 6.54 -4.87
CA LEU A 277 9.12 7.37 -4.40
C LEU A 277 10.46 6.62 -4.37
N ALA A 278 10.58 5.42 -4.98
CA ALA A 278 11.78 4.58 -4.97
C ALA A 278 12.38 4.38 -3.56
N ARG A 279 11.53 4.15 -2.55
CA ARG A 279 11.88 4.11 -1.11
C ARG A 279 12.64 5.37 -0.63
N ASN A 280 12.24 6.55 -1.11
CA ASN A 280 12.83 7.88 -0.91
C ASN A 280 14.13 8.18 -1.68
N LYS A 281 14.71 7.25 -2.47
CA LYS A 281 15.89 7.52 -3.31
C LYS A 281 15.69 8.68 -4.29
N VAL A 282 14.45 8.96 -4.71
CA VAL A 282 14.14 10.13 -5.57
C VAL A 282 14.56 11.47 -4.93
N SER A 283 14.65 11.53 -3.61
CA SER A 283 15.10 12.71 -2.87
C SER A 283 16.62 12.90 -2.87
N GLU A 284 17.38 11.91 -3.33
CA GLU A 284 18.85 11.92 -3.40
C GLU A 284 19.37 12.29 -4.81
N MET A 285 18.49 12.35 -5.81
CA MET A 285 18.84 12.62 -7.21
C MET A 285 18.95 14.14 -7.48
N ALA A 286 20.08 14.57 -8.06
CA ALA A 286 20.36 15.99 -8.29
C ALA A 286 19.36 16.63 -9.26
N GLU A 287 18.92 15.89 -10.27
CA GLU A 287 17.95 16.27 -11.28
C GLU A 287 16.57 16.53 -10.65
N ILE A 288 16.13 15.65 -9.74
CA ILE A 288 14.86 15.81 -9.01
C ILE A 288 14.98 16.98 -8.02
N GLN A 289 16.13 17.14 -7.34
CA GLN A 289 16.38 18.28 -6.47
C GLN A 289 16.38 19.61 -7.24
N GLN A 290 16.94 19.66 -8.44
CA GLN A 290 16.92 20.84 -9.33
C GLN A 290 15.50 21.23 -9.73
N VAL A 291 14.68 20.27 -10.18
CA VAL A 291 13.27 20.49 -10.51
C VAL A 291 12.47 20.90 -9.27
N ALA A 292 12.73 20.28 -8.12
CA ALA A 292 12.06 20.60 -6.85
C ALA A 292 12.37 22.03 -6.39
N ALA A 293 13.64 22.46 -6.49
CA ALA A 293 14.07 23.82 -6.16
C ALA A 293 13.48 24.87 -7.11
N LYS A 294 13.40 24.57 -8.42
CA LYS A 294 12.74 25.42 -9.43
C LYS A 294 11.27 25.71 -9.10
N HIS A 295 10.55 24.70 -8.63
CA HIS A 295 9.11 24.79 -8.29
C HIS A 295 8.83 25.17 -6.83
N GLY A 296 9.84 25.23 -5.95
CA GLY A 296 9.66 25.53 -4.53
C GLY A 296 8.98 24.41 -3.71
N VAL A 297 9.17 23.15 -4.12
CA VAL A 297 8.48 21.96 -3.59
C VAL A 297 9.46 20.90 -3.10
N LEU A 298 8.95 19.79 -2.54
CA LEU A 298 9.77 18.63 -2.17
C LEU A 298 10.09 17.73 -3.38
N PRO A 299 11.28 17.10 -3.43
CA PRO A 299 11.64 16.08 -4.43
C PRO A 299 10.60 14.95 -4.60
N THR A 300 9.97 14.54 -3.50
CA THR A 300 8.91 13.52 -3.51
C THR A 300 7.65 13.98 -4.25
N GLN A 301 7.33 15.28 -4.22
CA GLN A 301 6.19 15.84 -4.93
C GLN A 301 6.44 15.91 -6.44
N VAL A 302 7.68 16.21 -6.86
CA VAL A 302 8.09 16.12 -8.27
C VAL A 302 7.97 14.69 -8.79
N ALA A 303 8.48 13.71 -8.05
CA ALA A 303 8.41 12.29 -8.43
C ALA A 303 6.96 11.77 -8.52
N LEU A 304 6.09 12.16 -7.58
CA LEU A 304 4.66 11.85 -7.65
C LEU A 304 3.98 12.55 -8.83
N LYS A 305 4.24 13.85 -9.05
CA LYS A 305 3.65 14.60 -10.16
C LYS A 305 4.00 13.98 -11.52
N TRP A 306 5.23 13.52 -11.72
CA TRP A 306 5.63 12.85 -12.95
C TRP A 306 4.86 11.55 -13.24
N LEU A 307 4.42 10.82 -12.20
CA LEU A 307 3.49 9.69 -12.37
C LEU A 307 2.06 10.19 -12.64
N LEU A 308 1.60 11.16 -11.85
CA LEU A 308 0.22 11.67 -11.87
C LEU A 308 -0.13 12.48 -13.13
N ASP A 309 0.87 12.93 -13.90
CA ASP A 309 0.68 13.54 -15.22
C ASP A 309 0.47 12.52 -16.35
N GLN A 310 0.80 11.24 -16.17
CA GLN A 310 0.72 10.25 -17.24
C GLN A 310 -0.70 9.70 -17.40
N ASP A 311 -1.13 9.51 -18.64
CA ASP A 311 -2.41 8.87 -18.95
C ASP A 311 -2.44 7.43 -18.46
N ASN A 312 -3.61 7.04 -17.94
CA ASN A 312 -3.91 5.76 -17.30
C ASN A 312 -3.09 5.43 -16.02
N VAL A 313 -2.25 6.34 -15.51
CA VAL A 313 -1.40 6.08 -14.32
C VAL A 313 -2.03 6.59 -13.02
N ALA A 314 -2.13 5.71 -12.02
CA ALA A 314 -2.38 6.05 -10.62
C ALA A 314 -1.12 5.81 -9.76
N ALA A 315 -1.03 6.38 -8.56
CA ALA A 315 0.08 6.21 -7.63
C ALA A 315 -0.39 6.05 -6.18
N ILE A 316 0.24 5.15 -5.43
CA ILE A 316 -0.11 4.80 -4.04
C ILE A 316 1.09 4.91 -3.07
N PRO A 317 1.58 6.13 -2.77
CA PRO A 317 2.64 6.32 -1.77
C PRO A 317 2.20 5.92 -0.35
N LYS A 318 3.12 5.32 0.43
CA LYS A 318 2.94 5.17 1.89
C LYS A 318 3.19 6.49 2.60
N ALA A 319 2.22 6.96 3.37
CA ALA A 319 2.37 8.09 4.27
C ALA A 319 1.53 7.89 5.53
N SER A 320 2.16 7.77 6.70
CA SER A 320 1.47 7.63 8.00
C SER A 320 1.25 8.93 8.77
N SER A 321 1.93 10.01 8.36
CA SER A 321 1.79 11.34 8.94
C SER A 321 0.93 12.24 8.06
N ARG A 322 0.01 13.01 8.68
CA ARG A 322 -0.80 14.04 8.00
C ARG A 322 0.03 14.98 7.10
N ALA A 323 1.23 15.34 7.55
CA ALA A 323 2.13 16.22 6.81
C ALA A 323 2.57 15.61 5.46
N ASN A 324 2.98 14.34 5.46
CA ASN A 324 3.39 13.66 4.22
C ASN A 324 2.17 13.37 3.32
N GLN A 325 1.01 13.05 3.90
CA GLN A 325 -0.23 12.88 3.15
C GLN A 325 -0.69 14.18 2.47
N LEU A 326 -0.59 15.32 3.17
CA LEU A 326 -0.88 16.64 2.60
C LEU A 326 0.12 16.98 1.49
N ALA A 327 1.43 16.84 1.74
CA ALA A 327 2.44 17.10 0.71
C ALA A 327 2.23 16.24 -0.55
N ASN A 328 1.86 14.96 -0.38
CA ASN A 328 1.51 14.08 -1.49
C ASN A 328 0.30 14.62 -2.28
N LEU A 329 -0.79 15.04 -1.63
CA LEU A 329 -1.94 15.68 -2.31
C LEU A 329 -1.52 16.97 -3.03
N GLU A 330 -0.65 17.77 -2.45
CA GLU A 330 -0.18 19.02 -3.05
C GLU A 330 0.68 18.81 -4.29
N SER A 331 1.21 17.61 -4.53
CA SER A 331 1.88 17.28 -5.81
C SER A 331 0.95 17.45 -7.02
N LEU A 332 -0.37 17.28 -6.85
CA LEU A 332 -1.38 17.50 -7.90
C LEU A 332 -1.36 18.94 -8.46
N LYS A 333 -0.97 19.92 -7.63
CA LYS A 333 -0.94 21.36 -7.97
C LYS A 333 0.29 21.79 -8.79
N ILE A 334 1.30 20.93 -8.91
CA ILE A 334 2.54 21.25 -9.63
C ILE A 334 2.25 21.32 -11.14
N HIS A 335 3.08 22.03 -11.90
CA HIS A 335 3.08 22.00 -13.37
C HIS A 335 4.52 21.81 -13.85
N LEU A 336 4.89 20.58 -14.24
CA LEU A 336 6.20 20.29 -14.83
C LEU A 336 6.22 20.75 -16.29
N ASP A 337 7.28 21.45 -16.72
CA ASP A 337 7.46 21.80 -18.13
C ASP A 337 8.33 20.78 -18.88
N ASP A 338 8.56 21.01 -20.17
CA ASP A 338 9.29 20.08 -21.02
C ASP A 338 10.77 19.91 -20.61
N ALA A 339 11.37 20.93 -19.99
CA ALA A 339 12.73 20.83 -19.46
C ALA A 339 12.78 19.99 -18.17
N ASP A 340 11.77 20.13 -17.30
CA ASP A 340 11.63 19.24 -16.13
C ASP A 340 11.39 17.78 -16.56
N ARG A 341 10.52 17.57 -17.56
CA ARG A 341 10.24 16.25 -18.12
C ARG A 341 11.47 15.63 -18.78
N ALA A 342 12.28 16.42 -19.49
CA ALA A 342 13.54 15.95 -20.09
C ALA A 342 14.57 15.54 -19.04
N LEU A 343 14.74 16.32 -17.95
CA LEU A 343 15.62 15.96 -16.83
C LEU A 343 15.18 14.65 -16.17
N ILE A 344 13.87 14.47 -15.92
CA ILE A 344 13.32 13.25 -15.31
C ILE A 344 13.41 12.05 -16.28
N ALA A 345 13.26 12.27 -17.59
CA ALA A 345 13.43 11.23 -18.60
C ALA A 345 14.86 10.70 -18.64
N ALA A 346 15.88 11.58 -18.55
CA ALA A 346 17.29 11.24 -18.61
C ALA A 346 17.83 10.42 -17.42
N LEU A 347 17.12 10.37 -16.29
CA LEU A 347 17.47 9.50 -15.17
C LEU A 347 17.50 8.02 -15.59
N PRO A 348 18.31 7.15 -14.95
CA PRO A 348 18.29 5.70 -15.18
C PRO A 348 16.89 5.09 -14.96
N LYS A 349 16.58 4.00 -15.67
CA LYS A 349 15.24 3.39 -15.75
C LYS A 349 15.21 1.91 -15.37
N ASP A 350 16.21 1.46 -14.63
CA ASP A 350 16.50 0.05 -14.28
C ASP A 350 16.44 -0.24 -12.78
N GLN A 351 16.32 0.78 -11.91
CA GLN A 351 16.51 0.64 -10.47
C GLN A 351 15.26 0.10 -9.74
N ARG A 352 14.98 -1.20 -9.89
CA ARG A 352 13.93 -1.91 -9.13
C ARG A 352 14.27 -1.97 -7.64
N GLN A 353 13.32 -1.66 -6.75
CA GLN A 353 13.48 -1.80 -5.28
C GLN A 353 12.71 -2.99 -4.69
N VAL A 354 11.81 -3.62 -5.46
CA VAL A 354 11.01 -4.77 -5.04
C VAL A 354 11.16 -5.92 -6.03
N SER A 355 12.05 -6.84 -5.70
CA SER A 355 12.22 -8.13 -6.38
C SER A 355 12.55 -9.21 -5.33
N PRO A 356 11.54 -9.80 -4.66
CA PRO A 356 11.74 -10.93 -3.75
C PRO A 356 12.25 -12.17 -4.50
N ASP A 357 12.73 -13.18 -3.78
CA ASP A 357 13.30 -14.42 -4.36
C ASP A 357 12.31 -15.22 -5.22
N PHE A 358 11.00 -15.01 -5.02
CA PHE A 358 9.90 -15.60 -5.81
C PHE A 358 9.38 -14.68 -6.92
N ALA A 359 10.02 -13.54 -7.18
CA ALA A 359 9.63 -12.64 -8.26
C ALA A 359 9.70 -13.34 -9.63
N PRO A 360 8.81 -12.98 -10.57
CA PRO A 360 8.93 -13.46 -11.95
C PRO A 360 10.19 -12.92 -12.61
N VAL A 361 10.61 -13.55 -13.71
CA VAL A 361 11.53 -12.91 -14.65
C VAL A 361 10.84 -11.67 -15.21
N TRP A 362 11.38 -10.50 -14.90
CA TRP A 362 10.87 -9.21 -15.37
C TRP A 362 11.11 -9.05 -16.87
N ASP A 363 10.27 -8.26 -17.54
CA ASP A 363 10.50 -7.88 -18.93
C ASP A 363 11.83 -7.15 -19.08
N HIS A 364 12.54 -7.41 -20.19
CA HIS A 364 13.76 -6.70 -20.52
C HIS A 364 13.43 -5.27 -21.00
N PHE A 365 14.21 -4.30 -20.54
CA PHE A 365 14.12 -2.92 -21.03
C PHE A 365 14.99 -2.78 -22.28
N ASP A 366 14.35 -2.83 -23.46
CA ASP A 366 14.95 -2.26 -24.67
C ASP A 366 15.06 -0.73 -24.47
N HIS A 367 16.26 -0.19 -24.67
CA HIS A 367 16.64 1.20 -24.37
C HIS A 367 16.59 2.12 -25.60
#